data_AF-A0A534I0Q3-F1
#
_entry.id   AF-A0A534I0Q3-F1
#
_cell.length_a   1.000
_cell.length_b   1.000
_cell.length_c   1.000
_cell.angle_alpha   90.00
_cell.angle_beta   90.00
_cell.angle_gamma   90.00
#
_symmetry.space_group_name_H-M   'P 1'
#
loop_
_entity.id
_entity.type
_entity.pdbx_description
1 polymer ?
#
loop_
_entity_poly.entity_id
_entity_poly.type
_entity_poly.pdbx_seq_one_letter_code
_entity_poly.pdbx_strand_id
1 'polypeptide(L)'
;MHTSTADAHPDPRSGNMDTTRYTQQFEPRTSMSLYIDSASHLHHDQEKNLVLTCPHCLTVSHITPVAVPHFEDLQLYRPNQVGLVYMCDACHSPIFLRFTVRAYGSSRIELSPQFTEVERARERFNFTYVSEDVERVFREALNCYTHGAFNAFASMSRRTMQAMFADLGEAGRLRLFDELNAVRDLADIQPDIFAKMKSVLFGAELDPTSPVPLLDGYEAGILLEVAKDLVYEAYVRKGKLQQAILVRRFFLDETGTDVTPLSSAG
;
A
#
# COMPACT_ATOMS: atom_id res chain seq x y z
N MET A 1 26.67 -47.54 -57.84
CA MET A 1 27.62 -46.93 -58.79
C MET A 1 28.46 -45.91 -58.02
N HIS A 2 29.78 -46.11 -58.08
CA HIS A 2 30.91 -45.23 -57.71
C HIS A 2 31.07 -44.69 -56.28
N THR A 3 31.98 -45.39 -55.58
CA THR A 3 33.00 -44.98 -54.61
C THR A 3 33.65 -43.60 -54.84
N SER A 4 34.04 -42.88 -53.78
CA SER A 4 35.47 -42.60 -53.48
C SER A 4 35.68 -41.87 -52.14
N THR A 5 36.62 -42.40 -51.37
CA THR A 5 37.34 -41.85 -50.21
C THR A 5 38.34 -40.75 -50.62
N ALA A 6 38.66 -39.81 -49.72
CA ALA A 6 40.04 -39.35 -49.45
C ALA A 6 40.12 -38.32 -48.31
N ASP A 7 40.95 -38.65 -47.31
CA ASP A 7 41.49 -37.79 -46.26
C ASP A 7 42.46 -36.72 -46.79
N ALA A 8 42.58 -35.58 -46.09
CA ALA A 8 43.81 -34.79 -46.00
C ALA A 8 43.80 -33.83 -44.78
N HIS A 9 44.63 -34.14 -43.78
CA HIS A 9 45.24 -33.20 -42.81
C HIS A 9 46.56 -32.64 -43.43
N PRO A 10 47.29 -31.61 -42.91
CA PRO A 10 47.21 -30.91 -41.61
C PRO A 10 47.41 -29.36 -41.64
N ASP A 11 47.36 -28.77 -40.43
CA ASP A 11 47.78 -27.44 -39.90
C ASP A 11 49.16 -26.89 -40.40
N PRO A 12 49.70 -25.69 -39.99
CA PRO A 12 49.18 -24.58 -39.17
C PRO A 12 49.55 -23.16 -39.70
N ARG A 13 48.95 -22.07 -39.16
CA ARG A 13 49.65 -20.77 -38.94
C ARG A 13 48.82 -19.69 -38.22
N SER A 14 49.31 -19.36 -37.02
CA SER A 14 49.50 -18.03 -36.44
C SER A 14 48.31 -17.05 -36.34
N GLY A 15 47.87 -16.85 -35.10
CA GLY A 15 47.11 -15.67 -34.68
C GLY A 15 47.07 -15.57 -33.15
N ASN A 16 48.12 -15.00 -32.55
CA ASN A 16 48.12 -14.60 -31.14
C ASN A 16 47.02 -13.57 -30.92
N MET A 17 46.04 -13.89 -30.07
CA MET A 17 45.19 -12.89 -29.40
C MET A 17 45.35 -13.07 -27.89
N ASP A 18 46.16 -12.18 -27.31
CA ASP A 18 46.24 -11.91 -25.89
C ASP A 18 44.83 -11.62 -25.36
N THR A 19 44.24 -12.59 -24.67
CA THR A 19 43.02 -12.40 -23.90
C THR A 19 43.42 -12.34 -22.44
N THR A 20 43.77 -11.15 -21.98
CA THR A 20 43.97 -10.84 -20.56
C THR A 20 42.64 -11.04 -19.85
N ARG A 21 42.39 -12.25 -19.35
CA ARG A 21 41.28 -12.54 -18.45
C ARG A 21 41.56 -11.83 -17.14
N TYR A 22 40.90 -10.69 -16.95
CA TYR A 22 40.69 -10.09 -15.64
C TYR A 22 39.92 -11.11 -14.78
N THR A 23 40.64 -11.88 -13.98
CA THR A 23 40.07 -12.56 -12.81
C THR A 23 39.71 -11.49 -11.80
N GLN A 24 38.52 -10.89 -11.95
CA GLN A 24 37.85 -10.26 -10.84
C GLN A 24 37.55 -11.37 -9.82
N GLN A 25 38.37 -11.41 -8.78
CA GLN A 25 38.05 -12.09 -7.54
C GLN A 25 36.70 -11.55 -7.08
N PHE A 26 35.64 -12.35 -7.28
CA PHE A 26 34.39 -12.16 -6.59
C PHE A 26 34.68 -12.39 -5.11
N GLU A 27 34.98 -11.32 -4.38
CA GLU A 27 34.83 -11.32 -2.93
C GLU A 27 33.39 -11.77 -2.65
N PRO A 28 33.18 -12.81 -1.83
CA PRO A 28 31.83 -13.22 -1.48
C PRO A 28 31.18 -12.03 -0.79
N ARG A 29 30.07 -11.53 -1.35
CA ARG A 29 29.16 -10.62 -0.64
C ARG A 29 28.97 -11.22 0.75
N THR A 30 29.46 -10.53 1.78
CA THR A 30 29.20 -10.85 3.18
C THR A 30 27.72 -11.18 3.30
N SER A 31 27.44 -12.46 3.58
CA SER A 31 26.06 -12.91 3.73
C SER A 31 25.49 -12.17 4.92
N MET A 32 24.55 -11.24 4.69
CA MET A 32 23.86 -10.54 5.78
C MET A 32 23.36 -11.57 6.78
N SER A 33 23.98 -11.62 7.95
CA SER A 33 23.59 -12.54 9.02
C SER A 33 22.53 -11.88 9.90
N LEU A 34 21.45 -12.63 10.13
CA LEU A 34 20.40 -12.30 11.07
C LEU A 34 20.14 -13.56 11.89
N TYR A 35 20.38 -13.51 13.19
CA TYR A 35 20.26 -14.70 14.03
C TYR A 35 19.86 -14.36 15.46
N ILE A 36 19.28 -15.36 16.14
CA ILE A 36 19.03 -15.31 17.58
C ILE A 36 20.09 -16.17 18.26
N ASP A 37 20.83 -15.60 19.20
CA ASP A 37 21.88 -16.31 19.94
C ASP A 37 21.31 -17.09 21.14
N SER A 38 22.16 -17.87 21.81
CA SER A 38 21.79 -18.62 23.02
C SER A 38 21.35 -17.75 24.20
N ALA A 39 21.67 -16.46 24.20
CA ALA A 39 21.22 -15.49 25.20
C ALA A 39 19.85 -14.87 24.84
N SER A 40 19.21 -15.34 23.76
CA SER A 40 17.95 -14.79 23.23
C SER A 40 18.08 -13.35 22.73
N HIS A 41 19.27 -12.92 22.33
CA HIS A 41 19.48 -11.64 21.67
C HIS A 41 19.40 -11.80 20.16
N LEU A 42 18.78 -10.81 19.51
CA LEU A 42 18.76 -10.70 18.07
C LEU A 42 20.00 -9.96 17.59
N HIS A 43 20.76 -10.59 16.71
CA HIS A 43 21.93 -10.00 16.05
C HIS A 43 21.64 -9.80 14.58
N HIS A 44 22.05 -8.65 14.06
CA HIS A 44 21.87 -8.27 12.67
C HIS A 44 23.13 -7.57 12.17
N ASP A 45 23.70 -8.03 11.05
CA ASP A 45 24.93 -7.47 10.48
C ASP A 45 24.82 -6.00 10.05
N GLN A 46 23.61 -5.46 9.91
CA GLN A 46 23.47 -4.03 9.75
C GLN A 46 23.48 -3.39 11.14
N GLU A 47 24.58 -2.71 11.48
CA GLU A 47 24.64 -1.76 12.60
C GLU A 47 23.55 -0.66 12.53
N LYS A 48 22.79 -0.59 11.42
CA LYS A 48 21.64 0.28 11.23
C LYS A 48 20.35 -0.50 11.45
N ASN A 49 19.58 -0.07 12.46
CA ASN A 49 18.19 -0.44 12.69
C ASN A 49 17.42 -0.60 11.37
N LEU A 50 16.68 -1.70 11.22
CA LEU A 50 15.84 -1.99 10.06
C LEU A 50 14.96 -0.76 9.76
N VAL A 51 14.82 -0.40 8.48
CA VAL A 51 13.98 0.73 8.06
C VAL A 51 12.82 0.21 7.26
N LEU A 52 11.61 0.60 7.63
CA LEU A 52 10.40 0.35 6.86
C LEU A 52 9.36 1.44 7.07
N THR A 53 8.33 1.47 6.24
CA THR A 53 7.17 2.34 6.42
C THR A 53 6.31 1.78 7.54
N CYS A 54 6.27 2.46 8.69
CA CYS A 54 5.52 1.98 9.85
C CYS A 54 4.03 1.80 9.51
N PRO A 55 3.41 0.62 9.77
CA PRO A 55 1.99 0.40 9.48
C PRO A 55 1.04 1.24 10.35
N HIS A 56 1.55 1.80 11.45
CA HIS A 56 0.75 2.60 12.39
C HIS A 56 0.77 4.09 12.06
N CYS A 57 1.95 4.69 11.87
CA CYS A 57 2.09 6.13 11.60
C CYS A 57 2.37 6.48 10.13
N LEU A 58 2.62 5.49 9.27
CA LEU A 58 2.92 5.64 7.84
C LEU A 58 4.22 6.42 7.53
N THR A 59 5.04 6.66 8.55
CA THR A 59 6.35 7.30 8.38
C THR A 59 7.41 6.24 8.12
N VAL A 60 8.29 6.49 7.14
CA VAL A 60 9.51 5.70 6.96
C VAL A 60 10.41 5.96 8.16
N SER A 61 10.64 4.93 8.97
CA SER A 61 11.32 5.07 10.25
C SER A 61 12.21 3.86 10.51
N HIS A 62 13.24 4.09 11.32
CA HIS A 62 13.99 3.01 11.93
C HIS A 62 13.09 2.26 12.93
N ILE A 63 13.36 0.98 13.08
CA ILE A 63 12.66 0.13 14.05
C ILE A 63 13.64 -0.62 14.93
N THR A 64 13.33 -0.69 16.21
CA THR A 64 14.20 -1.28 17.25
C THR A 64 13.55 -2.56 17.78
N PRO A 65 14.26 -3.71 17.85
CA PRO A 65 13.67 -4.93 18.38
C PRO A 65 13.33 -4.76 19.87
N VAL A 66 12.11 -5.13 20.26
CA VAL A 66 11.62 -5.03 21.65
C VAL A 66 11.13 -6.35 22.22
N ALA A 67 10.82 -7.34 21.37
CA ALA A 67 10.56 -8.70 21.81
C ALA A 67 11.15 -9.72 20.83
N VAL A 68 12.00 -10.59 21.38
CA VAL A 68 12.67 -11.69 20.68
C VAL A 68 12.28 -12.99 21.42
N PRO A 69 11.76 -14.02 20.73
CA PRO A 69 11.44 -15.30 21.36
C PRO A 69 12.67 -15.96 21.98
N HIS A 70 12.46 -16.69 23.07
CA HIS A 70 13.54 -17.36 23.78
C HIS A 70 14.20 -18.45 22.91
N PHE A 71 15.53 -18.46 22.89
CA PHE A 71 16.31 -19.42 22.13
C PHE A 71 15.96 -20.87 22.48
N GLU A 72 15.77 -21.17 23.77
CA GLU A 72 15.46 -22.52 24.25
C GLU A 72 14.11 -23.01 23.71
N ASP A 73 13.08 -22.17 23.70
CA ASP A 73 11.77 -22.50 23.14
C ASP A 73 11.87 -22.76 21.63
N LEU A 74 12.61 -21.92 20.91
CA LEU A 74 12.81 -22.12 19.48
C LEU A 74 13.60 -23.42 19.18
N GLN A 75 14.60 -23.76 19.99
CA GLN A 75 15.34 -25.03 19.88
C GLN A 75 14.47 -26.25 20.15
N LEU A 76 13.52 -26.14 21.10
CA LEU A 76 12.61 -27.21 21.48
C LEU A 76 11.55 -27.46 20.41
N TYR A 77 10.87 -26.39 19.95
CA TYR A 77 9.73 -26.52 19.03
C TYR A 77 10.12 -26.49 17.55
N ARG A 78 11.34 -26.02 17.23
CA ARG A 78 11.90 -25.95 15.87
C ARG A 78 10.93 -25.37 14.82
N PRO A 79 10.25 -24.22 15.06
CA PRO A 79 9.34 -23.67 14.06
C PRO A 79 10.07 -23.24 12.78
N ASN A 80 9.41 -23.35 11.63
CA ASN A 80 9.97 -22.88 10.35
C ASN A 80 9.94 -21.35 10.22
N GLN A 81 9.16 -20.67 11.06
CA GLN A 81 9.00 -19.22 11.06
C GLN A 81 9.04 -18.69 12.50
N VAL A 82 9.65 -17.52 12.69
CA VAL A 82 9.77 -16.83 13.98
C VAL A 82 9.13 -15.45 13.86
N GLY A 83 8.29 -15.11 14.82
CA GLY A 83 7.73 -13.76 14.97
C GLY A 83 8.64 -12.91 15.86
N LEU A 84 8.94 -11.69 15.42
CA LEU A 84 9.68 -10.68 16.18
C LEU A 84 8.81 -9.43 16.32
N VAL A 85 8.88 -8.78 17.48
CA VAL A 85 8.24 -7.48 17.69
C VAL A 85 9.31 -6.40 17.70
N TYR A 86 9.13 -5.44 16.81
CA TYR A 86 9.91 -4.22 16.76
C TYR A 86 9.08 -3.05 17.26
N MET A 87 9.72 -1.95 17.63
CA MET A 87 9.09 -0.69 17.96
C MET A 87 9.48 0.34 16.91
N CYS A 88 8.52 1.12 16.43
CA CYS A 88 8.80 2.26 15.56
C CYS A 88 9.47 3.40 16.33
N ASP A 89 10.60 3.92 15.85
CA ASP A 89 11.29 5.02 16.53
C ASP A 89 10.53 6.36 16.43
N ALA A 90 9.60 6.51 15.47
CA ALA A 90 8.81 7.72 15.29
C ALA A 90 7.54 7.80 16.16
N CYS A 91 6.81 6.68 16.30
CA CYS A 91 5.53 6.66 17.02
C CYS A 91 5.48 5.71 18.22
N HIS A 92 6.55 4.93 18.43
CA HIS A 92 6.66 3.92 19.50
C HIS A 92 5.63 2.78 19.43
N SER A 93 4.86 2.67 18.35
CA SER A 93 3.94 1.54 18.15
C SER A 93 4.71 0.24 17.86
N PRO A 94 4.21 -0.92 18.34
CA PRO A 94 4.79 -2.23 18.04
C PRO A 94 4.54 -2.62 16.57
N ILE A 95 5.51 -3.24 15.93
CA ILE A 95 5.48 -3.72 14.55
C ILE A 95 5.82 -5.21 14.57
N PHE A 96 4.90 -6.03 14.06
CA PHE A 96 5.04 -7.48 14.03
C PHE A 96 5.64 -7.92 12.69
N LEU A 97 6.82 -8.52 12.77
CA LEU A 97 7.52 -9.07 11.61
C LEU A 97 7.68 -10.57 11.75
N ARG A 98 7.60 -11.29 10.64
CA ARG A 98 7.78 -12.74 10.58
C ARG A 98 8.97 -13.09 9.70
N PHE A 99 9.88 -13.89 10.23
CA PHE A 99 11.11 -14.31 9.57
C PHE A 99 11.11 -15.83 9.34
N THR A 100 11.66 -16.26 8.21
CA THR A 100 11.87 -17.70 7.93
C THR A 100 13.15 -18.17 8.60
N VAL A 101 13.11 -19.31 9.27
CA VAL A 101 14.31 -19.94 9.86
C VAL A 101 15.09 -20.67 8.76
N ARG A 102 16.39 -20.39 8.67
CA ARG A 102 17.31 -21.04 7.71
C ARG A 102 17.99 -22.25 8.32
N ALA A 103 18.44 -22.14 9.56
CA ALA A 103 19.15 -23.22 10.24
C ALA A 103 19.05 -23.11 11.76
N TYR A 104 19.04 -24.24 12.43
CA TYR A 104 19.17 -24.35 13.88
C TYR A 104 20.56 -24.88 14.23
N GLY A 105 21.42 -24.01 14.74
CA GLY A 105 22.72 -24.37 15.31
C GLY A 105 22.63 -24.63 16.82
N SER A 106 23.73 -25.07 17.43
CA SER A 106 23.81 -25.29 18.88
C SER A 106 23.84 -23.99 19.70
N SER A 107 24.40 -22.92 19.14
CA SER A 107 24.57 -21.61 19.82
C SER A 107 23.84 -20.45 19.15
N ARG A 108 23.26 -20.66 17.96
CA ARG A 108 22.51 -19.63 17.22
C ARG A 108 21.47 -20.25 16.30
N ILE A 109 20.39 -19.51 16.05
CA ILE A 109 19.34 -19.83 15.08
C ILE A 109 19.42 -18.81 13.96
N GLU A 110 19.75 -19.27 12.76
CA GLU A 110 19.90 -18.42 11.57
C GLU A 110 18.53 -18.11 10.97
N LEU A 111 18.24 -16.84 10.76
CA LEU A 111 17.02 -16.34 10.13
C LEU A 111 17.34 -15.82 8.71
N SER A 112 16.33 -15.85 7.84
CA SER A 112 16.41 -15.16 6.56
C SER A 112 16.31 -13.65 6.78
N PRO A 113 17.13 -12.81 6.12
CA PRO A 113 17.01 -11.36 6.23
C PRO A 113 15.73 -10.83 5.54
N GLN A 114 15.09 -11.63 4.68
CA GLN A 114 13.74 -11.35 4.16
C GLN A 114 12.69 -11.65 5.23
N PHE A 115 11.87 -10.66 5.53
CA PHE A 115 10.74 -10.75 6.45
C PHE A 115 9.41 -10.57 5.73
N THR A 116 8.34 -10.97 6.40
CA THR A 116 6.96 -10.64 6.04
C THR A 116 6.39 -9.71 7.10
N GLU A 117 5.83 -8.58 6.67
CA GLU A 117 5.02 -7.72 7.53
C GLU A 117 3.72 -8.45 7.88
N VAL A 118 3.45 -8.62 9.17
CA VAL A 118 2.23 -9.28 9.64
C VAL A 118 1.07 -8.31 9.64
N GLU A 119 1.33 -7.05 10.02
CA GLU A 119 0.37 -5.97 9.98
C GLU A 119 0.50 -5.19 8.68
N ARG A 120 -0.63 -4.81 8.10
CA ARG A 120 -0.67 -3.87 6.97
C ARG A 120 -1.00 -2.48 7.47
N ALA A 121 -0.42 -1.49 6.81
CA ALA A 121 -0.76 -0.08 7.00
C ALA A 121 -2.28 0.11 6.88
N ARG A 122 -2.89 0.77 7.87
CA ARG A 122 -4.30 1.12 7.79
C ARG A 122 -4.52 2.18 6.73
N GLU A 123 -5.49 1.95 5.87
CA GLU A 123 -5.93 2.97 4.92
C GLU A 123 -6.59 4.15 5.65
N ARG A 124 -6.14 5.36 5.33
CA ARG A 124 -6.63 6.60 5.96
C ARG A 124 -7.45 7.43 4.98
N PHE A 125 -8.50 8.05 5.50
CA PHE A 125 -9.34 9.02 4.79
C PHE A 125 -9.86 10.07 5.77
N ASN A 126 -10.04 11.31 5.32
CA ASN A 126 -10.59 12.39 6.15
C ASN A 126 -12.10 12.50 5.97
N PHE A 127 -12.84 12.15 7.03
CA PHE A 127 -14.30 12.09 7.02
C PHE A 127 -15.02 13.38 7.46
N THR A 128 -14.29 14.47 7.74
CA THR A 128 -14.84 15.71 8.35
C THR A 128 -16.14 16.24 7.71
N TYR A 129 -16.35 16.02 6.41
CA TYR A 129 -17.52 16.52 5.66
C TYR A 129 -18.42 15.42 5.10
N VAL A 130 -18.12 14.16 5.42
CA VAL A 130 -18.84 12.99 4.91
C VAL A 130 -20.05 12.73 5.82
N SER A 131 -21.19 12.34 5.25
CA SER A 131 -22.34 11.97 6.07
C SER A 131 -22.08 10.67 6.86
N GLU A 132 -22.70 10.54 8.03
CA GLU A 132 -22.42 9.43 8.97
C GLU A 132 -22.63 8.05 8.33
N ASP A 133 -23.70 7.88 7.55
CA ASP A 133 -24.00 6.61 6.88
C ASP A 133 -22.95 6.24 5.83
N VAL A 134 -22.47 7.21 5.06
CA VAL A 134 -21.41 7.00 4.06
C VAL A 134 -20.07 6.72 4.76
N GLU A 135 -19.75 7.47 5.80
CA GLU A 135 -18.56 7.26 6.61
C GLU A 135 -18.51 5.84 7.17
N ARG A 136 -19.60 5.39 7.80
CA ARG A 136 -19.67 4.06 8.42
C ARG A 136 -19.33 2.96 7.42
N VAL A 137 -19.96 2.99 6.25
CA VAL A 137 -19.77 1.95 5.21
C VAL A 137 -18.40 2.08 4.54
N PHE A 138 -17.91 3.30 4.28
CA PHE A 138 -16.61 3.49 3.64
C PHE A 138 -15.45 3.10 4.57
N ARG A 139 -15.58 3.38 5.87
CA ARG A 139 -14.60 2.94 6.89
C ARG A 139 -14.49 1.41 6.93
N GLU A 140 -15.60 0.69 6.81
CA GLU A 140 -15.59 -0.77 6.68
C GLU A 140 -14.90 -1.22 5.37
N ALA A 141 -15.12 -0.51 4.26
CA ALA A 141 -14.41 -0.78 3.00
C ALA A 141 -12.89 -0.66 3.18
N LEU A 142 -12.41 0.45 3.76
CA LEU A 142 -10.98 0.66 4.04
C LEU A 142 -10.39 -0.44 4.94
N ASN A 143 -11.17 -0.94 5.91
CA ASN A 143 -10.77 -2.07 6.74
C ASN A 143 -10.66 -3.37 5.92
N CYS A 144 -11.62 -3.68 5.05
CA CYS A 144 -11.54 -4.85 4.19
C CYS A 144 -10.29 -4.82 3.30
N TYR A 145 -9.97 -3.65 2.72
CA TYR A 145 -8.76 -3.47 1.91
C TYR A 145 -7.49 -3.69 2.74
N THR A 146 -7.41 -3.06 3.91
CA THR A 146 -6.27 -3.17 4.84
C THR A 146 -5.97 -4.64 5.17
N HIS A 147 -6.98 -5.50 5.29
CA HIS A 147 -6.81 -6.93 5.61
C HIS A 147 -6.67 -7.83 4.37
N GLY A 148 -6.59 -7.27 3.16
CA GLY A 148 -6.45 -8.04 1.92
C GLY A 148 -7.71 -8.79 1.49
N ALA A 149 -8.88 -8.46 2.06
CA ALA A 149 -10.16 -9.07 1.71
C ALA A 149 -10.79 -8.37 0.50
N PHE A 150 -10.16 -8.48 -0.67
CA PHE A 150 -10.46 -7.64 -1.85
C PHE A 150 -11.89 -7.75 -2.39
N ASN A 151 -12.51 -8.93 -2.34
CA ASN A 151 -13.89 -9.12 -2.79
C ASN A 151 -14.90 -8.51 -1.79
N ALA A 152 -14.60 -8.59 -0.49
CA ALA A 152 -15.36 -7.90 0.54
C ALA A 152 -15.21 -6.38 0.39
N PHE A 153 -13.98 -5.90 0.16
CA PHE A 153 -13.70 -4.50 -0.13
C PHE A 153 -14.52 -4.00 -1.33
N ALA A 154 -14.50 -4.72 -2.46
CA ALA A 154 -15.29 -4.36 -3.63
C ALA A 154 -16.80 -4.28 -3.34
N SER A 155 -17.31 -5.20 -2.52
CA SER A 155 -18.70 -5.22 -2.08
C SER A 155 -19.04 -4.02 -1.19
N MET A 156 -18.13 -3.66 -0.29
CA MET A 156 -18.27 -2.47 0.58
C MET A 156 -18.13 -1.15 -0.20
N SER A 157 -17.29 -1.09 -1.23
CA SER A 157 -17.20 0.06 -2.14
C SER A 157 -18.50 0.29 -2.91
N ARG A 158 -19.16 -0.78 -3.38
CA ARG A 158 -20.51 -0.69 -3.95
C ARG A 158 -21.52 -0.14 -2.94
N ARG A 159 -21.54 -0.68 -1.72
CA ARG A 159 -22.43 -0.20 -0.65
C ARG A 159 -22.16 1.26 -0.29
N THR A 160 -20.90 1.68 -0.36
CA THR A 160 -20.51 3.09 -0.16
C THR A 160 -21.16 3.96 -1.23
N MET A 161 -21.05 3.60 -2.51
CA MET A 161 -21.69 4.35 -3.60
C MET A 161 -23.22 4.39 -3.43
N GLN A 162 -23.85 3.29 -3.01
CA GLN A 162 -25.29 3.27 -2.73
C GLN A 162 -25.69 4.22 -1.62
N ALA A 163 -24.93 4.26 -0.51
CA ALA A 163 -25.15 5.23 0.56
C ALA A 163 -24.99 6.67 0.04
N MET A 164 -24.02 6.91 -0.84
CA MET A 164 -23.83 8.22 -1.47
C MET A 164 -24.97 8.59 -2.42
N PHE A 165 -25.52 7.64 -3.17
CA PHE A 165 -26.68 7.89 -4.04
C PHE A 165 -27.93 8.23 -3.22
N ALA A 166 -28.12 7.55 -2.08
CA ALA A 166 -29.22 7.84 -1.16
C ALA A 166 -29.09 9.25 -0.54
N ASP A 167 -27.88 9.66 -0.16
CA ASP A 167 -27.61 10.97 0.43
C ASP A 167 -27.70 12.13 -0.58
N LEU A 168 -27.09 11.96 -1.76
CA LEU A 168 -26.94 13.04 -2.75
C LEU A 168 -28.09 13.10 -3.78
N GLY A 169 -28.93 12.06 -3.82
CA GLY A 169 -30.01 11.88 -4.80
C GLY A 169 -29.54 11.66 -6.25
N GLU A 170 -30.49 11.59 -7.18
CA GLU A 170 -30.23 11.31 -8.61
C GLU A 170 -29.27 12.30 -9.26
N ALA A 171 -29.40 13.60 -8.95
CA ALA A 171 -28.47 14.61 -9.46
C ALA A 171 -27.03 14.39 -8.95
N GLY A 172 -26.87 13.89 -7.72
CA GLY A 172 -25.58 13.50 -7.17
C GLY A 172 -24.99 12.28 -7.85
N ARG A 173 -25.83 11.28 -8.13
CA ARG A 173 -25.43 10.06 -8.85
C ARG A 173 -24.87 10.37 -10.24
N LEU A 174 -25.52 11.25 -11.00
CA LEU A 174 -25.02 11.67 -12.32
C LEU A 174 -23.66 12.36 -12.21
N ARG A 175 -23.50 13.29 -11.25
CA ARG A 175 -22.21 13.94 -11.00
C ARG A 175 -21.10 12.95 -10.65
N LEU A 176 -21.39 11.98 -9.79
CA LEU A 176 -20.41 10.93 -9.44
C LEU A 176 -19.99 10.10 -10.64
N PHE A 177 -20.90 9.87 -11.58
CA PHE A 177 -20.58 9.19 -12.83
C PHE A 177 -19.65 10.04 -13.70
N ASP A 178 -19.91 11.34 -13.80
CA ASP A 178 -19.05 12.28 -14.52
C ASP A 178 -17.65 12.32 -13.88
N GLU A 179 -17.57 12.39 -12.54
CA GLU A 179 -16.29 12.35 -11.82
C GLU A 179 -15.54 11.03 -12.03
N LEU A 180 -16.24 9.89 -12.08
CA LEU A 180 -15.60 8.61 -12.41
C LEU A 180 -14.94 8.65 -13.81
N ASN A 181 -15.58 9.29 -14.80
CA ASN A 181 -14.98 9.45 -16.12
C ASN A 181 -13.79 10.41 -16.09
N ALA A 182 -13.88 11.50 -15.32
CA ALA A 182 -12.76 12.42 -15.13
C ALA A 182 -11.54 11.71 -14.50
N VAL A 183 -11.76 10.88 -13.47
CA VAL A 183 -10.71 10.07 -12.84
C VAL A 183 -10.08 9.11 -13.85
N ARG A 184 -10.88 8.44 -14.70
CA ARG A 184 -10.35 7.57 -15.76
C ARG A 184 -9.39 8.31 -16.67
N ASP A 185 -9.79 9.49 -17.14
CA ASP A 185 -9.03 10.26 -18.12
C ASP A 185 -7.78 10.86 -17.49
N LEU A 186 -7.84 11.31 -16.23
CA LEU A 186 -6.69 11.85 -15.50
C LEU A 186 -5.66 10.79 -15.12
N ALA A 187 -6.11 9.59 -14.74
CA ALA A 187 -5.24 8.50 -14.29
C ALA A 187 -4.89 7.51 -15.42
N ASP A 188 -5.32 7.75 -16.66
CA ASP A 188 -5.14 6.88 -17.82
C ASP A 188 -5.50 5.41 -17.52
N ILE A 189 -6.64 5.22 -16.87
CA ILE A 189 -7.09 3.89 -16.44
C ILE A 189 -7.48 3.08 -17.67
N GLN A 190 -6.89 1.88 -17.79
CA GLN A 190 -7.14 0.98 -18.91
C GLN A 190 -8.63 0.65 -19.06
N PRO A 191 -9.17 0.57 -20.30
CA PRO A 191 -10.60 0.45 -20.54
C PRO A 191 -11.28 -0.75 -19.87
N ASP A 192 -10.58 -1.88 -19.79
CA ASP A 192 -11.03 -3.13 -19.18
C ASP A 192 -11.13 -3.00 -17.65
N ILE A 193 -10.09 -2.45 -17.01
CA ILE A 193 -10.08 -2.16 -15.57
C ILE A 193 -11.18 -1.15 -15.26
N PHE A 194 -11.30 -0.08 -16.06
CA PHE A 194 -12.31 0.94 -15.89
C PHE A 194 -13.73 0.36 -15.98
N ALA A 195 -14.01 -0.48 -16.97
CA ALA A 195 -15.30 -1.15 -17.11
C ALA A 195 -15.63 -1.99 -15.87
N LYS A 196 -14.62 -2.67 -15.31
CA LYS A 196 -14.75 -3.42 -14.07
C LYS A 196 -15.04 -2.51 -12.86
N MET A 197 -14.28 -1.42 -12.67
CA MET A 197 -14.50 -0.45 -11.59
C MET A 197 -15.91 0.14 -11.65
N LYS A 198 -16.34 0.56 -12.84
CA LYS A 198 -17.68 1.07 -13.10
C LYS A 198 -18.76 0.04 -12.75
N SER A 199 -18.56 -1.22 -13.13
CA SER A 199 -19.48 -2.32 -12.78
C SER A 199 -19.54 -2.59 -11.27
N VAL A 200 -18.42 -2.45 -10.56
CA VAL A 200 -18.38 -2.57 -9.10
C VAL A 200 -19.13 -1.42 -8.43
N LEU A 201 -18.81 -0.18 -8.80
CA LEU A 201 -19.30 1.04 -8.13
C LEU A 201 -20.74 1.40 -8.51
N PHE A 202 -21.12 1.21 -9.77
CA PHE A 202 -22.42 1.64 -10.33
C PHE A 202 -23.28 0.48 -10.83
N GLY A 203 -22.83 -0.77 -10.65
CA GLY A 203 -23.63 -1.94 -11.01
C GLY A 203 -24.94 -2.01 -10.21
N ALA A 204 -25.83 -2.91 -10.65
CA ALA A 204 -27.16 -3.06 -10.07
C ALA A 204 -27.14 -3.25 -8.54
N GLU A 205 -28.27 -2.91 -7.92
CA GLU A 205 -28.51 -3.04 -6.48
C GLU A 205 -28.17 -4.43 -5.95
N LEU A 206 -28.11 -4.55 -4.61
CA LEU A 206 -27.90 -5.83 -3.92
C LEU A 206 -29.10 -6.76 -4.12
N ASP A 207 -29.34 -7.18 -5.37
CA ASP A 207 -30.03 -8.42 -5.64
C ASP A 207 -29.22 -9.52 -4.93
N PRO A 208 -29.82 -10.32 -4.03
CA PRO A 208 -29.15 -11.44 -3.38
C PRO A 208 -28.52 -12.42 -4.38
N THR A 209 -28.97 -12.41 -5.64
CA THR A 209 -28.45 -13.22 -6.73
C THR A 209 -27.32 -12.54 -7.52
N SER A 210 -27.07 -11.25 -7.29
CA SER A 210 -25.98 -10.54 -7.95
C SER A 210 -24.65 -11.14 -7.53
N PRO A 211 -23.77 -11.49 -8.49
CA PRO A 211 -22.48 -12.10 -8.18
C PRO A 211 -21.61 -11.12 -7.38
N VAL A 212 -20.87 -11.69 -6.42
CA VAL A 212 -19.88 -10.94 -5.64
C VAL A 212 -18.83 -10.37 -6.60
N PRO A 213 -18.50 -9.07 -6.55
CA PRO A 213 -17.44 -8.52 -7.36
C PRO A 213 -16.10 -9.15 -6.97
N LEU A 214 -15.42 -9.74 -7.95
CA LEU A 214 -14.12 -10.39 -7.76
C LEU A 214 -12.99 -9.46 -8.21
N LEU A 215 -12.06 -9.15 -7.32
CA LEU A 215 -10.87 -8.36 -7.61
C LEU A 215 -9.60 -9.05 -7.12
N ASP A 216 -8.53 -8.93 -7.90
CA ASP A 216 -7.19 -9.19 -7.39
C ASP A 216 -6.64 -7.98 -6.61
N GLY A 217 -5.42 -8.10 -6.08
CA GLY A 217 -4.82 -7.03 -5.28
C GLY A 217 -4.46 -5.77 -6.07
N TYR A 218 -4.16 -5.90 -7.37
CA TYR A 218 -3.84 -4.78 -8.24
C TYR A 218 -5.12 -3.99 -8.57
N GLU A 219 -6.16 -4.69 -9.01
CA GLU A 219 -7.47 -4.12 -9.29
C GLU A 219 -8.10 -3.47 -8.05
N ALA A 220 -7.95 -4.09 -6.88
CA ALA A 220 -8.42 -3.51 -5.62
C ALA A 220 -7.67 -2.23 -5.27
N GLY A 221 -6.37 -2.15 -5.55
CA GLY A 221 -5.59 -0.92 -5.34
C GLY A 221 -6.09 0.24 -6.20
N ILE A 222 -6.43 -0.03 -7.47
CA ILE A 222 -7.04 0.98 -8.35
C ILE A 222 -8.41 1.39 -7.83
N LEU A 223 -9.27 0.43 -7.45
CA LEU A 223 -10.59 0.73 -6.92
C LEU A 223 -10.52 1.58 -5.63
N LEU A 224 -9.53 1.36 -4.78
CA LEU A 224 -9.32 2.12 -3.56
C LEU A 224 -9.14 3.61 -3.84
N GLU A 225 -8.22 3.94 -4.74
CA GLU A 225 -7.95 5.34 -5.06
C GLU A 225 -9.14 5.98 -5.78
N VAL A 226 -9.77 5.27 -6.73
CA VAL A 226 -11.02 5.73 -7.38
C VAL A 226 -12.11 5.99 -6.35
N ALA A 227 -12.33 5.09 -5.39
CA ALA A 227 -13.37 5.27 -4.37
C ALA A 227 -13.06 6.44 -3.43
N LYS A 228 -11.79 6.62 -3.02
CA LYS A 228 -11.35 7.78 -2.23
C LYS A 228 -11.61 9.09 -2.98
N ASP A 229 -11.26 9.15 -4.26
CA ASP A 229 -11.45 10.34 -5.09
C ASP A 229 -12.94 10.71 -5.24
N LEU A 230 -13.80 9.71 -5.48
CA LEU A 230 -15.25 9.94 -5.57
C LEU A 230 -15.85 10.45 -4.25
N VAL A 231 -15.45 9.88 -3.11
CA VAL A 231 -15.90 10.35 -1.79
C VAL A 231 -15.35 11.76 -1.52
N TYR A 232 -14.12 12.04 -1.92
CA TYR A 232 -13.49 13.35 -1.75
C TYR A 232 -14.21 14.43 -2.55
N GLU A 233 -14.45 14.21 -3.85
CA GLU A 233 -15.12 15.17 -4.73
C GLU A 233 -16.56 15.42 -4.30
N ALA A 234 -17.29 14.38 -3.89
CA ALA A 234 -18.68 14.52 -3.45
C ALA A 234 -18.85 15.33 -2.16
N TYR A 235 -17.98 15.08 -1.16
CA TYR A 235 -18.17 15.61 0.20
C TYR A 235 -17.08 16.60 0.61
N VAL A 236 -15.83 16.16 0.56
CA VAL A 236 -14.72 16.88 1.19
C VAL A 236 -14.41 18.18 0.47
N ARG A 237 -14.35 18.15 -0.87
CA ARG A 237 -14.07 19.36 -1.66
C ARG A 237 -15.16 20.40 -1.49
N LYS A 238 -16.43 19.98 -1.61
CA LYS A 238 -17.59 20.85 -1.42
C LYS A 238 -17.62 21.45 0.00
N GLY A 239 -17.39 20.63 1.02
CA GLY A 239 -17.35 21.06 2.42
C GLY A 239 -16.27 22.10 2.70
N LYS A 240 -15.04 21.86 2.23
CA LYS A 240 -13.94 22.85 2.33
C LYS A 240 -14.29 24.17 1.66
N LEU A 241 -14.90 24.13 0.47
CA LEU A 241 -15.30 25.34 -0.25
C LEU A 241 -16.40 26.11 0.49
N GLN A 242 -17.41 25.41 1.02
CA GLN A 242 -18.47 26.02 1.81
C GLN A 242 -17.94 26.68 3.07
N GLN A 243 -17.06 26.01 3.81
CA GLN A 243 -16.41 26.59 4.98
C GLN A 243 -15.61 27.85 4.63
N ALA A 244 -14.81 27.80 3.55
CA ALA A 244 -14.05 28.95 3.10
C ALA A 244 -14.96 30.13 2.69
N ILE A 245 -16.11 29.87 2.06
CA ILE A 245 -17.09 30.90 1.71
C ILE A 245 -17.73 31.53 2.96
N LEU A 246 -18.10 30.71 3.95
CA LEU A 246 -18.67 31.20 5.21
C LEU A 246 -17.70 32.11 5.95
N VAL A 247 -16.43 31.72 6.03
CA VAL A 247 -15.36 32.54 6.64
C VAL A 247 -15.20 33.87 5.88
N ARG A 248 -15.19 33.84 4.54
CA ARG A 248 -15.09 35.07 3.74
C ARG A 248 -16.29 36.00 3.96
N ARG A 249 -17.50 35.47 4.07
CA ARG A 249 -18.71 36.27 4.36
C ARG A 249 -18.64 36.91 5.74
N PHE A 250 -18.23 36.15 6.74
CA PHE A 250 -18.04 36.67 8.10
C PHE A 250 -17.11 37.90 8.13
N PHE A 251 -15.95 37.84 7.46
CA PHE A 251 -15.03 38.98 7.39
C PHE A 251 -15.56 40.18 6.57
N LEU A 252 -16.38 39.92 5.54
CA LEU A 252 -17.04 41.00 4.79
C LEU A 252 -18.12 41.71 5.62
N ASP A 253 -18.85 40.98 6.46
CA ASP A 253 -19.87 41.55 7.33
C ASP A 253 -19.27 42.35 8.50
N GLU A 254 -18.14 41.92 9.06
CA GLU A 254 -17.38 42.69 10.07
C GLU A 254 -16.83 44.00 9.50
N THR A 255 -16.31 43.98 8.27
CA THR A 255 -15.80 45.20 7.63
C THR A 255 -16.91 46.14 7.16
N GLY A 256 -18.12 45.64 6.88
CA GLY A 256 -19.29 46.44 6.52
C GLY A 256 -19.96 47.17 7.69
N THR A 257 -19.75 46.71 8.93
CA THR A 257 -20.32 47.35 10.14
C THR A 257 -19.45 48.47 10.71
N ASP A 258 -18.17 48.53 10.34
CA ASP A 258 -17.22 49.54 10.83
C ASP A 258 -17.03 50.76 9.90
N VAL A 259 -17.81 50.86 8.81
CA VAL A 259 -17.76 52.02 7.91
C VAL A 259 -18.66 53.13 8.45
N THR A 260 -18.07 54.06 9.21
CA THR A 260 -18.76 55.30 9.61
C THR A 260 -19.16 56.08 8.35
N PRO A 261 -20.43 56.46 8.15
CA PRO A 261 -20.80 57.23 6.97
C PRO A 261 -20.14 58.61 7.05
N LEU A 262 -19.33 58.94 6.04
CA LEU A 262 -18.83 60.30 5.85
C LEU A 262 -20.05 61.22 5.67
N SER A 263 -20.31 62.04 6.68
CA SER A 263 -21.35 63.08 6.62
C SER A 263 -21.04 64.01 5.45
N SER A 264 -21.98 64.11 4.50
CA SER A 264 -21.93 65.07 3.41
C SER A 264 -21.93 66.48 3.99
N ALA A 265 -20.84 67.20 3.82
CA ALA A 265 -20.73 68.61 4.17
C ALA A 265 -20.87 69.47 2.90
N GLY A 266 -21.85 70.39 2.91
CA GLY A 266 -21.93 71.55 2.02
C GLY A 266 -23.03 71.51 0.99
#